data_AF-A0A945D7A0-F1
#
_entry.id   AF-A0A945D7A0-F1
#
_cell.length_a   1.000
_cell.length_b   1.000
_cell.length_c   1.000
_cell.angle_alpha   90.00
_cell.angle_beta   90.00
_cell.angle_gamma   90.00
#
_symmetry.space_group_name_H-M   'P 1'
#
loop_
_entity.id
_entity.type
_entity.pdbx_description
1 polymer ?
#
loop_
_entity_poly.entity_id
_entity_poly.type
_entity_poly.pdbx_seq_one_letter_code
_entity_poly.pdbx_strand_id
1 'polypeptide(L)'
;MTDFPVKSRVIRRQTIYWFVGIGLTAIFVTVQASDTTSGWRSGSQLHTIMETMATLVALIVGCLALFRYYSQKELAILFIGLGFLGTAFLDGYHTFVTSEYFAPLMPSDLPSLSPWSWIASRQYLSVLMLLSFLYSRHQSEAEPTNRTVNERSLEVVST
;
A
#
# COMPACT_ATOMS: atom_id res chain seq x y z
N MET A 1 -39.55 6.95 2.77
CA MET A 1 -38.30 6.99 3.57
C MET A 1 -37.85 5.55 3.79
N THR A 2 -37.09 4.99 2.85
CA THR A 2 -36.74 3.55 2.84
C THR A 2 -35.35 3.36 3.41
N ASP A 3 -35.28 3.02 4.70
CA ASP A 3 -34.06 2.57 5.34
C ASP A 3 -33.71 1.16 4.87
N PHE A 4 -32.87 1.07 3.85
CA PHE A 4 -32.19 -0.17 3.53
C PHE A 4 -31.28 -0.57 4.70
N PRO A 5 -31.37 -1.82 5.21
CA PRO A 5 -30.60 -2.24 6.37
C PRO A 5 -29.11 -2.06 6.08
N VAL A 6 -28.37 -1.46 7.01
CA VAL A 6 -26.94 -1.08 6.87
C VAL A 6 -26.09 -2.21 6.25
N LYS A 7 -26.40 -3.47 6.59
CA LYS A 7 -25.78 -4.69 6.02
C LYS A 7 -25.83 -4.75 4.48
N SER A 8 -26.95 -4.35 3.86
CA SER A 8 -27.12 -4.34 2.39
C SER A 8 -26.23 -3.30 1.70
N ARG A 9 -25.95 -2.16 2.36
CA ARG A 9 -25.06 -1.12 1.82
C ARG A 9 -23.59 -1.55 1.87
N VAL A 10 -23.18 -2.29 2.91
CA VAL A 10 -21.81 -2.82 3.06
C VAL A 10 -21.54 -3.94 2.05
N ILE A 11 -22.46 -4.89 1.90
CA ILE A 11 -22.36 -5.98 0.91
C ILE A 11 -22.28 -5.39 -0.50
N ARG A 12 -23.12 -4.40 -0.83
CA ARG A 12 -23.09 -3.73 -2.15
C ARG A 12 -21.74 -3.07 -2.45
N ARG A 13 -21.09 -2.43 -1.47
CA ARG A 13 -19.77 -1.82 -1.64
C ARG A 13 -18.69 -2.88 -1.85
N GLN A 14 -18.71 -3.97 -1.08
CA GLN A 14 -17.78 -5.08 -1.25
C GLN A 14 -17.93 -5.72 -2.62
N THR A 15 -19.16 -5.95 -3.10
CA THR A 15 -19.41 -6.47 -4.45
C THR A 15 -18.84 -5.54 -5.52
N ILE A 16 -19.02 -4.22 -5.39
CA ILE A 16 -18.43 -3.25 -6.32
C ILE A 16 -16.90 -3.33 -6.31
N TYR A 17 -16.26 -3.41 -5.15
CA TYR A 17 -14.80 -3.53 -5.08
C TYR A 17 -14.27 -4.82 -5.72
N TRP A 18 -14.97 -5.94 -5.52
CA TRP A 18 -14.64 -7.20 -6.17
C TRP A 18 -14.80 -7.13 -7.69
N PHE A 19 -15.90 -6.57 -8.18
CA PHE A 19 -16.13 -6.39 -9.62
C PHE A 19 -15.09 -5.46 -10.26
N VAL A 20 -14.77 -4.35 -9.59
CA VAL A 20 -13.73 -3.41 -10.07
C VAL A 20 -12.36 -4.06 -10.05
N GLY A 21 -12.01 -4.78 -8.98
CA GLY A 21 -10.73 -5.48 -8.88
C GLY A 21 -10.56 -6.55 -9.96
N ILE A 22 -11.53 -7.46 -10.08
CA ILE A 22 -11.52 -8.52 -11.09
C ILE A 22 -11.55 -7.93 -12.51
N GLY A 23 -12.38 -6.90 -12.73
CA GLY A 23 -12.46 -6.20 -14.01
C GLY A 23 -11.13 -5.57 -14.42
N LEU A 24 -10.45 -4.88 -13.50
CA LEU A 24 -9.13 -4.31 -13.74
C LEU A 24 -8.08 -5.38 -14.03
N THR A 25 -8.10 -6.51 -13.30
CA THR A 25 -7.18 -7.63 -13.56
C THR A 25 -7.43 -8.26 -14.93
N ALA A 26 -8.69 -8.47 -15.30
CA ALA A 26 -9.05 -9.01 -16.60
C ALA A 26 -8.62 -8.07 -17.74
N ILE A 27 -8.87 -6.76 -17.59
CA ILE A 27 -8.41 -5.74 -18.55
C ILE A 27 -6.89 -5.78 -18.67
N PHE A 28 -6.16 -5.80 -17.56
CA PHE A 28 -4.69 -5.86 -17.56
C PHE A 28 -4.17 -7.06 -18.34
N VAL A 29 -4.74 -8.26 -18.12
CA VAL A 29 -4.34 -9.47 -18.84
C VAL A 29 -4.64 -9.34 -20.34
N THR A 30 -5.79 -8.79 -20.73
CA THR A 30 -6.12 -8.60 -22.15
C THR A 30 -5.23 -7.58 -22.84
N VAL A 31 -4.85 -6.49 -22.15
CA VAL A 31 -3.93 -5.47 -22.67
C VAL A 31 -2.53 -6.07 -22.85
N GLN A 32 -2.03 -6.78 -21.83
CA GLN A 32 -0.72 -7.43 -21.92
C GLN A 32 -0.67 -8.53 -22.99
N ALA A 33 -1.78 -9.26 -23.19
CA ALA A 33 -1.89 -10.24 -24.26
C ALA A 33 -1.96 -9.59 -25.65
N SER A 34 -2.47 -8.35 -25.74
CA SER A 34 -2.58 -7.59 -27.00
C SER A 34 -1.32 -6.79 -27.38
N ASP A 35 -0.39 -6.62 -26.45
CA ASP A 35 0.87 -5.85 -26.59
C ASP A 35 1.88 -6.43 -27.60
N THR A 36 1.53 -7.50 -28.33
CA THR A 36 2.36 -7.98 -29.44
C THR A 36 2.30 -7.03 -30.65
N THR A 37 1.36 -6.07 -30.69
CA THR A 37 1.05 -5.28 -31.90
C THR A 37 1.12 -3.76 -31.73
N SER A 38 0.97 -3.22 -30.52
CA SER A 38 1.09 -1.79 -30.25
C SER A 38 2.54 -1.44 -29.92
N GLY A 39 3.25 -0.80 -30.86
CA GLY A 39 4.61 -0.28 -30.65
C GLY A 39 4.76 0.79 -29.55
N TRP A 40 3.76 0.97 -28.67
CA TRP A 40 3.86 1.80 -27.46
C TRP A 40 4.67 1.07 -26.40
N ARG A 41 6.00 1.04 -26.61
CA ARG A 41 6.95 0.76 -25.54
C ARG A 41 7.28 2.11 -24.88
N SER A 42 6.96 2.27 -23.60
CA SER A 42 7.60 3.34 -22.81
C SER A 42 9.10 3.17 -23.00
N GLY A 43 9.78 4.20 -23.51
CA GLY A 43 11.25 4.17 -23.60
C GLY A 43 11.82 3.80 -22.24
N SER A 44 12.88 2.99 -22.23
CA SER A 44 13.58 2.57 -21.01
C SER A 44 13.90 3.75 -20.09
N GLN A 45 14.36 4.86 -20.67
CA GLN A 45 14.63 6.10 -19.95
C GLN A 45 13.38 6.70 -19.26
N LEU A 46 12.22 6.71 -19.93
CA LEU A 46 10.97 7.20 -19.33
C LEU A 46 10.51 6.28 -18.19
N HIS A 47 10.70 4.97 -18.34
CA HIS A 47 10.39 4.00 -17.29
C HIS A 47 11.24 4.24 -16.05
N THR A 48 12.57 4.37 -16.20
CA THR A 48 13.49 4.68 -15.10
C THR A 48 13.15 6.01 -14.42
N ILE A 49 12.78 7.05 -15.16
CA ILE A 49 12.36 8.34 -14.58
C ILE A 49 11.10 8.17 -13.73
N MET A 50 10.08 7.48 -14.25
CA MET A 50 8.83 7.27 -13.51
C MET A 50 9.05 6.48 -12.22
N GLU A 51 9.89 5.44 -12.25
CA GLU A 51 10.22 4.67 -11.05
C GLU A 51 11.04 5.50 -10.06
N THR A 52 11.98 6.32 -10.54
CA THR A 52 12.74 7.25 -9.68
C THR A 52 11.82 8.29 -9.02
N MET A 53 10.80 8.79 -9.72
CA MET A 53 9.83 9.69 -9.10
C MET A 53 8.95 8.95 -8.08
N ALA A 54 8.53 7.72 -8.37
CA ALA A 54 7.75 6.89 -7.45
C ALA A 54 8.52 6.59 -6.16
N THR A 55 9.79 6.22 -6.27
CA THR A 55 10.68 5.99 -5.10
C THR A 55 10.82 7.23 -4.23
N LEU A 56 11.02 8.40 -4.84
CA LEU A 56 11.16 9.66 -4.12
C LEU A 56 9.87 10.03 -3.38
N VAL A 57 8.71 9.90 -4.03
CA VAL A 57 7.41 10.16 -3.40
C VAL A 57 7.18 9.18 -2.23
N ALA A 58 7.45 7.89 -2.43
CA ALA A 58 7.34 6.90 -1.37
C ALA A 58 8.27 7.23 -0.19
N LEU A 59 9.50 7.67 -0.45
CA LEU A 59 10.46 8.05 0.59
C LEU A 59 9.96 9.24 1.40
N ILE A 60 9.47 10.29 0.72
CA ILE A 60 8.93 11.49 1.37
C ILE A 60 7.73 11.13 2.25
N VAL A 61 6.77 10.35 1.72
CA VAL A 61 5.59 9.94 2.48
C VAL A 61 5.97 9.07 3.68
N GLY A 62 6.91 8.14 3.51
CA GLY A 62 7.45 7.31 4.59
C GLY A 62 8.06 8.15 5.71
N CYS A 63 8.93 9.09 5.36
CA CYS A 63 9.54 10.02 6.32
C CYS A 63 8.52 10.89 7.04
N LEU A 64 7.55 11.46 6.32
CA LEU A 64 6.48 12.29 6.91
C LEU A 64 5.61 11.47 7.89
N ALA A 65 5.29 10.22 7.54
CA ALA A 65 4.54 9.33 8.42
C ALA A 65 5.35 8.98 9.69
N LEU A 66 6.67 8.76 9.59
CA LEU A 66 7.52 8.54 10.75
C LEU A 66 7.60 9.79 11.67
N PHE A 67 7.71 10.98 11.10
CA PHE A 67 7.64 12.23 11.89
C PHE A 67 6.29 12.38 12.59
N ARG A 68 5.19 12.08 11.89
CA ARG A 68 3.85 12.10 12.49
C ARG A 68 3.70 11.08 13.61
N TYR A 69 4.25 9.87 13.43
CA TYR A 69 4.29 8.86 14.49
C TYR A 69 5.04 9.36 15.72
N TYR A 70 6.14 10.10 15.55
CA TYR A 70 6.87 10.65 16.70
C TYR A 70 6.01 11.59 17.54
N SER A 71 5.09 12.34 16.91
CA SER A 71 4.18 13.28 17.57
C SER A 71 2.96 12.62 18.21
N GLN A 72 2.31 11.65 17.53
CA GLN A 72 1.03 11.07 18.01
C GLN A 72 1.17 9.67 18.63
N LYS A 73 2.30 8.99 18.43
CA LYS A 73 2.61 7.62 18.90
C LYS A 73 1.59 6.54 18.50
N GLU A 74 0.80 6.79 17.45
CA GLU A 74 -0.13 5.80 16.92
C GLU A 74 0.59 4.77 16.05
N LEU A 75 0.63 3.51 16.49
CA LEU A 75 1.28 2.40 15.78
C LEU A 75 0.72 2.17 14.35
N ALA A 76 -0.53 2.54 14.08
CA ALA A 76 -1.08 2.50 12.71
C ALA A 76 -0.30 3.40 11.73
N ILE A 77 0.10 4.59 12.19
CA ILE A 77 0.91 5.55 11.42
C ILE A 77 2.33 5.00 11.23
N LEU A 78 2.86 4.28 12.23
CA LEU A 78 4.16 3.60 12.12
C LEU A 78 4.16 2.55 11.00
N PHE A 79 3.12 1.71 10.92
CA PHE A 79 2.99 0.71 9.86
C PHE A 79 2.89 1.36 8.47
N ILE A 80 2.16 2.47 8.35
CA ILE A 80 2.08 3.24 7.10
C ILE A 80 3.46 3.78 6.71
N GLY A 81 4.18 4.38 7.68
CA GLY A 81 5.51 4.92 7.44
C GLY A 81 6.52 3.85 7.02
N LEU A 82 6.51 2.70 7.72
CA LEU A 82 7.34 1.56 7.36
C LEU A 82 6.99 1.00 5.97
N GLY A 83 5.70 0.96 5.63
CA GLY A 83 5.18 0.58 4.30
C GLY A 83 5.80 1.41 3.20
N PHE A 84 5.64 2.72 3.27
CA PHE A 84 6.17 3.63 2.25
C PHE A 84 7.70 3.69 2.23
N LEU A 85 8.35 3.64 3.40
CA LEU A 85 9.81 3.64 3.48
C LEU A 85 10.42 2.38 2.85
N GLY A 86 9.89 1.19 3.19
CA GLY A 86 10.36 -0.06 2.59
C GLY A 86 10.04 -0.15 1.09
N THR A 87 8.91 0.42 0.66
CA THR A 87 8.59 0.55 -0.78
C THR A 87 9.63 1.39 -1.50
N ALA A 88 10.04 2.54 -0.93
CA ALA A 88 11.07 3.38 -1.52
C ALA A 88 12.43 2.65 -1.66
N PHE A 89 12.81 1.84 -0.67
CA PHE A 89 14.01 1.02 -0.74
C PHE A 89 13.92 -0.08 -1.81
N LEU A 90 12.79 -0.78 -1.89
CA LEU A 90 12.59 -1.87 -2.84
C LEU A 90 12.48 -1.37 -4.29
N ASP A 91 11.68 -0.31 -4.52
CA ASP A 91 11.59 0.33 -5.82
C ASP A 91 12.94 0.96 -6.20
N GLY A 92 13.68 1.55 -5.25
CA GLY A 92 14.99 2.15 -5.50
C GLY A 92 16.03 1.10 -5.91
N TYR A 93 16.02 -0.05 -5.25
CA TYR A 93 16.83 -1.20 -5.65
C TYR A 93 16.44 -1.69 -7.05
N HIS A 94 15.14 -1.81 -7.35
CA HIS A 94 14.65 -2.19 -8.67
C HIS A 94 15.17 -1.22 -9.74
N THR A 95 14.92 0.08 -9.58
CA THR A 95 15.39 1.13 -10.51
C THR A 95 16.91 1.15 -10.66
N PHE A 96 17.66 0.91 -9.59
CA PHE A 96 19.12 0.85 -9.65
C PHE A 96 19.61 -0.33 -10.49
N VAL A 97 18.98 -1.51 -10.31
CA VAL A 97 19.36 -2.75 -11.01
C VAL A 97 18.86 -2.78 -12.45
N THR A 98 17.72 -2.16 -12.75
CA THR A 98 17.13 -2.12 -14.10
C THR A 98 17.58 -0.92 -14.93
N SER A 99 18.29 0.04 -14.33
CA SER A 99 18.82 1.21 -15.05
C SER A 99 19.88 0.82 -16.08
N GLU A 100 19.71 1.33 -17.30
CA GLU A 100 20.64 1.12 -18.42
C GLU A 100 22.07 1.58 -18.10
N TYR A 101 22.24 2.50 -17.16
CA TYR A 101 23.55 3.02 -16.76
C TYR A 101 24.38 2.00 -15.95
N PHE A 102 23.72 1.16 -15.16
CA PHE A 102 24.37 0.16 -14.30
C PHE A 102 24.32 -1.25 -14.89
N ALA A 103 23.52 -1.47 -15.93
CA ALA A 103 23.46 -2.74 -16.68
C ALA A 103 24.85 -3.26 -17.14
N PRO A 104 25.81 -2.44 -17.63
CA PRO A 104 27.12 -2.93 -18.06
C PRO A 104 28.05 -3.35 -16.92
N LEU A 105 27.76 -2.92 -15.69
CA LEU A 105 28.56 -3.21 -14.49
C LEU A 105 28.09 -4.49 -13.77
N MET A 106 26.96 -5.07 -14.20
CA MET A 106 26.42 -6.30 -13.61
C MET A 106 26.96 -7.54 -14.34
N PRO A 107 27.60 -8.49 -13.63
CA PRO A 107 28.30 -9.63 -14.24
C PRO A 107 27.38 -10.74 -14.81
N SER A 108 26.07 -10.57 -14.77
CA SER A 108 25.09 -11.54 -15.30
C SER A 108 23.88 -10.80 -15.87
N ASP A 109 23.35 -11.27 -16.99
CA ASP A 109 22.04 -10.83 -17.47
C ASP A 109 20.98 -11.20 -16.41
N LEU A 110 20.30 -10.19 -15.86
CA LEU A 110 19.22 -10.33 -14.85
C LEU A 110 17.76 -10.43 -15.41
N PRO A 111 17.43 -11.01 -16.59
CA PRO A 111 16.04 -11.11 -17.05
C PRO A 111 15.08 -11.81 -16.06
N SER A 112 15.60 -12.69 -15.19
CA SER A 112 14.79 -13.43 -14.22
C SER A 112 14.50 -12.68 -12.91
N LEU A 113 15.31 -11.67 -12.56
CA LEU A 113 15.19 -10.91 -11.30
C LEU A 113 14.33 -9.64 -11.45
N SER A 114 14.29 -9.07 -12.66
CA SER A 114 13.48 -7.86 -12.95
C SER A 114 11.97 -8.05 -12.72
N PRO A 115 11.32 -9.15 -13.15
CA PRO A 115 9.87 -9.32 -12.95
C PRO A 115 9.46 -9.47 -11.48
N TRP A 116 10.30 -10.13 -10.68
CA TRP A 116 10.01 -10.40 -9.26
C TRP A 116 10.23 -9.18 -8.37
N SER A 117 11.19 -8.32 -8.68
CA SER A 117 11.47 -7.12 -7.90
C SER A 117 10.38 -6.05 -8.05
N TRP A 118 9.74 -5.95 -9.22
CA TRP A 118 8.56 -5.10 -9.43
C TRP A 118 7.37 -5.47 -8.52
N ILE A 119 7.04 -6.77 -8.42
CA ILE A 119 5.89 -7.18 -7.61
C ILE A 119 6.20 -7.11 -6.11
N ALA A 120 7.47 -7.26 -5.72
CA ALA A 120 7.89 -7.29 -4.31
C ALA A 120 7.53 -6.02 -3.54
N SER A 121 7.81 -4.83 -4.10
CA SER A 121 7.51 -3.54 -3.44
C SER A 121 6.02 -3.34 -3.20
N ARG A 122 5.20 -3.69 -4.19
CA ARG A 122 3.73 -3.61 -4.14
C ARG A 122 3.13 -4.57 -3.11
N GLN A 123 3.64 -5.80 -3.06
CA GLN A 123 3.19 -6.79 -2.07
C GLN A 123 3.58 -6.37 -0.65
N TYR A 124 4.80 -5.88 -0.46
CA TYR A 124 5.26 -5.36 0.81
C TYR A 124 4.37 -4.22 1.32
N LEU A 125 4.09 -3.22 0.48
CA LEU A 125 3.22 -2.10 0.84
C LEU A 125 1.80 -2.57 1.18
N SER A 126 1.24 -3.49 0.38
CA SER A 126 -0.10 -4.03 0.60
C SER A 126 -0.20 -4.76 1.94
N VAL A 127 0.82 -5.55 2.31
CA VAL A 127 0.85 -6.26 3.60
C VAL A 127 0.94 -5.26 4.75
N LEU A 128 1.80 -4.24 4.68
CA LEU A 128 1.90 -3.26 5.76
C LEU A 128 0.65 -2.37 5.90
N MET A 129 -0.01 -2.05 4.79
CA MET A 129 -1.31 -1.38 4.82
C MET A 129 -2.40 -2.25 5.46
N LEU A 130 -2.40 -3.56 5.15
CA LEU A 130 -3.32 -4.50 5.78
C LEU A 130 -3.06 -4.60 7.29
N LEU A 131 -1.80 -4.70 7.71
CA LEU A 131 -1.44 -4.72 9.13
C LEU A 131 -1.84 -3.41 9.84
N SER A 132 -1.61 -2.25 9.21
CA SER A 132 -2.06 -0.96 9.72
C SER A 132 -3.59 -0.95 9.94
N PHE A 133 -4.36 -1.42 8.96
CA PHE A 133 -5.81 -1.50 9.04
C PHE A 133 -6.29 -2.46 10.15
N LEU A 134 -5.73 -3.68 10.22
CA LEU A 134 -6.09 -4.65 11.25
C LEU A 134 -5.80 -4.11 12.65
N TYR A 135 -4.67 -3.44 12.81
CA TYR A 135 -4.28 -2.83 14.07
C TYR A 135 -5.21 -1.68 14.49
N SER A 136 -5.54 -0.77 13.57
CA SER A 136 -6.52 0.30 13.83
C SER A 136 -7.89 -0.24 14.21
N ARG A 137 -8.34 -1.31 13.56
CA ARG A 137 -9.61 -1.96 13.86
C ARG A 137 -9.61 -2.59 15.26
N HIS A 138 -8.55 -3.31 15.63
CA HIS A 138 -8.44 -3.91 16.96
C HIS A 138 -8.48 -2.87 18.08
N GLN A 139 -7.83 -1.71 17.89
CA GLN A 139 -7.90 -0.62 18.87
C GLN A 139 -9.31 -0.04 19.02
N SER A 140 -10.02 0.13 17.90
CA SER A 140 -11.39 0.68 17.90
C SER A 140 -12.39 -0.23 18.62
N GLU A 141 -12.15 -1.55 18.60
CA GLU A 141 -12.99 -2.54 19.29
C GLU A 141 -12.66 -2.65 20.80
N ALA A 142 -11.43 -2.30 21.21
CA ALA A 142 -10.99 -2.33 22.62
C ALA A 142 -11.34 -1.06 23.43
N GLU A 143 -11.49 0.09 22.75
CA GLU A 143 -11.77 1.39 23.38
C GLU A 143 -13.20 1.58 23.99
N PRO A 144 -14.30 0.97 23.49
CA PRO A 144 -15.65 1.23 24.03
C PRO A 144 -15.91 0.61 25.41
N THR A 145 -15.26 -0.51 25.73
CA THR A 145 -15.44 -1.19 27.03
C THR A 145 -14.72 -0.46 28.17
N ASN A 146 -13.59 0.19 27.91
CA ASN A 146 -12.79 0.84 28.96
C ASN A 146 -13.36 2.23 29.35
N ARG A 147 -13.93 2.98 28.40
CA ARG A 147 -14.57 4.28 28.70
C ARG A 147 -15.80 4.13 29.61
N THR A 148 -16.63 3.11 29.38
CA THR A 148 -17.86 2.89 30.15
C THR A 148 -17.62 2.41 31.58
N VAL A 149 -16.55 1.65 31.82
CA VAL A 149 -16.15 1.23 33.17
C VAL A 149 -15.61 2.42 33.97
N ASN A 150 -14.80 3.29 33.34
CA ASN A 150 -14.20 4.43 34.03
C ASN A 150 -15.26 5.47 34.48
N GLU A 151 -16.23 5.81 33.61
CA GLU A 151 -17.30 6.75 33.98
C GLU A 151 -18.17 6.22 35.13
N ARG A 152 -18.55 4.93 35.12
CA ARG A 152 -19.31 4.33 36.22
C ARG A 152 -18.51 4.27 37.53
N SER A 153 -17.21 4.01 37.48
CA SER A 153 -16.40 4.00 38.69
C SER A 153 -16.22 5.39 39.31
N LEU A 154 -16.24 6.45 38.50
CA LEU A 154 -16.17 7.83 39.00
C LEU A 154 -17.49 8.28 39.63
N GLU A 155 -18.63 7.85 39.09
CA GLU A 155 -19.95 8.13 39.70
C GLU A 155 -20.08 7.48 41.08
N VAL A 156 -19.66 6.22 41.24
CA VAL A 156 -19.78 5.47 42.50
C VAL A 156 -18.86 6.00 43.61
N VAL A 157 -17.75 6.65 43.27
CA VAL A 157 -16.83 7.25 44.25
C VAL A 157 -17.29 8.65 44.67
N SER A 158 -18.21 9.27 43.94
CA SER A 158 -18.70 10.65 44.19
C SER A 158 -19.99 10.74 45.01
N THR A 159 -20.56 9.61 45.44
CA THR A 159 -21.77 9.51 46.27
C THR A 159 -21.45 8.98 47.66
#